data_AF-A0A4W5P4S9-F1
#
_entry.id   AF-A0A4W5P4S9-F1
#
_cell.length_a   1.000
_cell.length_b   1.000
_cell.length_c   1.000
_cell.angle_alpha   90.00
_cell.angle_beta   90.00
_cell.angle_gamma   90.00
#
_symmetry.space_group_name_H-M   'P 1'
#
loop_
_entity.id
_entity.type
_entity.pdbx_description
1 polymer ?
#
loop_
_entity_poly.entity_id
_entity_poly.type
_entity_poly.pdbx_seq_one_letter_code
_entity_poly.pdbx_strand_id
1 'polypeptide(L)'
;MSQGLLYTEQIPLVLLALQEIAGSSSWHARYTVLTYLQIMVFYNLFTFMSDQGAVNDVRALVIRLLEDEQLEVREMAATTLSGFLQCNFLSIEGPMQSHFEALCKTRLPKKRKRELGSVVDTIPSGDLVRRHAGVLGLSACILSSPYDVPTWMPQLLMNLSAHLNDTQPIEMTVKKTLSNFRRTHHDNWQEHKQQFTDDQLLVLTDLLVSPCYYA
;
A
#
# COMPACT_ATOMS: atom_id res chain seq x y z
N MET A 1 -18.41 1.51 17.66
CA MET A 1 -18.97 2.39 16.60
C MET A 1 -17.84 3.29 16.09
N SER A 2 -17.55 3.31 14.79
CA SER A 2 -16.49 4.15 14.18
C SER A 2 -16.99 5.53 13.73
N GLN A 3 -18.30 5.69 13.56
CA GLN A 3 -18.95 6.92 13.07
C GLN A 3 -19.46 7.78 14.24
N GLY A 4 -18.60 8.01 15.23
CA GLY A 4 -18.89 8.87 16.37
C GLY A 4 -17.88 10.01 16.45
N LEU A 5 -18.33 11.16 16.94
CA LEU A 5 -17.43 12.27 17.24
C LEU A 5 -16.55 11.91 18.43
N LEU A 6 -15.25 12.11 18.29
CA LEU A 6 -14.27 11.93 19.37
C LEU A 6 -13.82 13.29 19.90
N TYR A 7 -13.76 13.41 21.22
CA TYR A 7 -13.04 14.52 21.84
C TYR A 7 -11.53 14.30 21.74
N THR A 8 -10.75 15.38 21.69
CA THR A 8 -9.28 15.31 21.57
C THR A 8 -8.65 14.44 22.65
N GLU A 9 -9.17 14.48 23.88
CA GLU A 9 -8.72 13.68 25.02
C GLU A 9 -8.95 12.16 24.84
N GLN A 10 -9.92 11.78 24.01
CA GLN A 10 -10.28 10.38 23.76
C GLN A 10 -9.43 9.75 22.67
N ILE A 11 -8.85 10.56 21.77
CA ILE A 11 -8.07 10.06 20.63
C ILE A 11 -6.91 9.15 21.09
N PRO A 12 -6.05 9.56 22.04
CA PRO A 12 -4.96 8.70 22.49
C PRO A 12 -5.44 7.38 23.09
N LEU A 13 -6.54 7.40 23.85
CA LEU A 13 -7.11 6.21 24.49
C LEU A 13 -7.62 5.21 23.45
N VAL A 14 -8.31 5.70 22.41
CA VAL A 14 -8.80 4.85 21.32
C VAL A 14 -7.63 4.29 20.50
N LEU A 15 -6.62 5.12 20.19
CA LEU A 15 -5.44 4.66 19.45
C LEU A 15 -4.66 3.58 20.22
N LEU A 16 -4.50 3.72 21.53
CA LEU A 16 -3.90 2.69 22.38
C LEU A 16 -4.66 1.35 22.28
N ALA A 17 -6.00 1.39 22.41
CA ALA A 17 -6.81 0.19 22.27
C ALA A 17 -6.69 -0.45 20.88
N LEU A 18 -6.63 0.36 19.82
CA LEU A 18 -6.43 -0.15 18.45
C LEU A 18 -5.04 -0.78 18.27
N GLN A 19 -4.00 -0.18 18.87
CA GLN A 19 -2.64 -0.74 18.85
C GLN A 19 -2.58 -2.11 19.52
N GLU A 20 -3.24 -2.27 20.68
CA GLU A 20 -3.36 -3.56 21.39
C GLU A 20 -4.09 -4.61 20.56
N ILE A 21 -5.24 -4.28 19.99
CA ILE A 21 -6.02 -5.21 19.14
C ILE A 21 -5.24 -5.59 17.88
N ALA A 22 -4.49 -4.65 17.31
CA ALA A 22 -3.61 -4.90 16.18
C ALA A 22 -2.36 -5.75 16.54
N GLY A 23 -2.13 -6.06 17.82
CA GLY A 23 -1.17 -7.06 18.29
C GLY A 23 -1.79 -8.44 18.55
N SER A 24 -3.10 -8.61 18.37
CA SER A 24 -3.78 -9.88 18.60
C SER A 24 -3.44 -10.95 17.55
N SER A 25 -3.59 -12.22 17.93
CA SER A 25 -3.37 -13.37 17.03
C SER A 25 -4.43 -13.49 15.93
N SER A 26 -5.60 -12.87 16.11
CA SER A 26 -6.69 -12.92 15.13
C SER A 26 -6.46 -11.93 14.00
N TRP A 27 -6.14 -12.42 12.81
CA TRP A 27 -6.00 -11.56 11.62
C TRP A 27 -7.30 -10.84 11.27
N HIS A 28 -8.46 -11.42 11.58
CA HIS A 28 -9.75 -10.75 11.43
C HIS A 28 -9.83 -9.51 12.31
N ALA A 29 -9.34 -9.57 13.56
CA ALA A 29 -9.31 -8.41 14.43
C ALA A 29 -8.36 -7.33 13.90
N ARG A 30 -7.16 -7.72 13.43
CA ARG A 30 -6.19 -6.79 12.81
C ARG A 30 -6.75 -6.13 11.54
N TYR A 31 -7.46 -6.89 10.71
CA TYR A 31 -8.17 -6.37 9.54
C TYR A 31 -9.28 -5.39 9.94
N THR A 32 -10.09 -5.72 10.95
CA THR A 32 -11.15 -4.83 11.44
C THR A 32 -10.59 -3.54 12.06
N VAL A 33 -9.41 -3.57 12.68
CA VAL A 33 -8.74 -2.34 13.15
C VAL A 33 -8.52 -1.38 11.98
N LEU A 34 -8.06 -1.86 10.82
CA LEU A 34 -7.83 -1.01 9.66
C LEU A 34 -9.13 -0.41 9.10
N THR A 35 -10.19 -1.20 8.96
CA THR A 35 -11.48 -0.68 8.46
C THR A 35 -12.14 0.27 9.45
N TYR A 36 -11.99 0.01 10.75
CA TYR A 36 -12.43 0.92 11.81
C TYR A 36 -11.67 2.25 11.75
N LEU A 37 -10.34 2.18 11.62
CA LEU A 37 -9.44 3.32 11.55
C LEU A 37 -9.75 4.22 10.35
N GLN A 38 -9.99 3.66 9.17
CA GLN A 38 -10.41 4.41 7.96
C GLN A 38 -11.62 5.31 8.25
N ILE A 39 -12.68 4.72 8.81
CA ILE A 39 -13.94 5.44 9.06
C ILE A 39 -13.75 6.46 10.18
N MET A 40 -13.11 6.06 11.29
CA MET A 40 -12.93 6.92 12.46
C MET A 40 -12.11 8.17 12.13
N VAL A 41 -10.98 8.00 11.44
CA VAL A 41 -10.10 9.11 11.06
C VAL A 41 -10.81 10.03 10.09
N PHE A 42 -11.45 9.50 9.05
CA PHE A 42 -12.15 10.35 8.08
C PHE A 42 -13.30 11.13 8.72
N TYR A 43 -14.07 10.51 9.62
CA TYR A 43 -15.19 11.16 10.31
C TYR A 43 -14.74 12.25 11.28
N ASN A 44 -13.53 12.14 11.84
CA ASN A 44 -12.94 13.07 12.80
C ASN A 44 -11.70 13.77 12.24
N LEU A 45 -11.62 13.95 10.92
CA LEU A 45 -10.39 14.29 10.20
C LEU A 45 -9.65 15.49 10.79
N PHE A 46 -10.35 16.60 10.97
CA PHE A 46 -9.76 17.84 11.48
C PHE A 46 -9.30 17.73 12.94
N THR A 47 -9.97 16.91 13.76
CA THR A 47 -9.58 16.66 15.14
C THR A 47 -8.29 15.82 15.20
N PHE A 48 -8.11 14.86 14.29
CA PHE A 48 -6.84 14.14 14.20
C PHE A 48 -5.73 15.02 13.63
N MET A 49 -6.00 15.82 12.59
CA MET A 49 -4.99 16.68 11.95
C MET A 49 -4.46 17.79 12.87
N SER A 50 -5.20 18.18 13.92
CA SER A 50 -4.72 19.15 14.90
C SER A 50 -3.72 18.56 15.90
N ASP A 51 -3.60 17.23 15.97
CA ASP A 51 -2.65 16.51 16.82
C ASP A 51 -1.67 15.68 15.98
N GLN A 52 -0.47 16.22 15.78
CA GLN A 52 0.58 15.55 15.02
C GLN A 52 1.03 14.22 15.65
N GLY A 53 0.89 14.06 16.98
CA GLY A 53 1.17 12.80 17.67
C GLY A 53 0.20 11.71 17.21
N ALA A 54 -1.09 12.01 17.23
CA ALA A 54 -2.13 11.10 16.75
C ALA A 54 -1.95 10.71 15.27
N VAL A 55 -1.60 11.69 14.40
CA VAL A 55 -1.30 11.42 12.98
C VAL A 55 -0.12 10.44 12.85
N ASN A 56 0.94 10.64 13.63
CA ASN A 56 2.11 9.76 13.61
C ASN A 56 1.80 8.35 14.13
N ASP A 57 0.97 8.23 15.16
CA ASP A 57 0.54 6.94 15.69
C ASP A 57 -0.31 6.16 14.69
N VAL A 58 -1.24 6.84 13.99
CA VAL A 58 -2.02 6.24 12.90
C VAL A 58 -1.10 5.78 11.76
N ARG A 59 -0.15 6.63 11.35
CA ARG A 59 0.85 6.30 10.32
C ARG A 59 1.66 5.07 10.70
N ALA A 60 2.20 5.03 11.92
CA ALA A 60 3.01 3.92 12.42
C ALA A 60 2.20 2.62 12.47
N LEU A 61 0.93 2.69 12.91
CA LEU A 61 0.04 1.53 12.95
C LEU A 61 -0.21 0.95 11.55
N VAL A 62 -0.52 1.81 10.57
CA VAL A 62 -0.78 1.37 9.18
C VAL A 62 0.47 0.78 8.54
N ILE A 63 1.63 1.42 8.70
CA ILE A 63 2.91 0.90 8.18
C ILE A 63 3.25 -0.45 8.81
N ARG A 64 3.05 -0.61 10.12
CA ARG A 64 3.26 -1.89 10.81
C ARG A 64 2.37 -3.00 10.24
N LEU A 65 1.09 -2.71 9.98
CA LEU A 65 0.14 -3.69 9.43
C LEU A 65 0.36 -3.96 7.92
N LEU A 66 1.14 -3.13 7.23
CA LEU A 66 1.58 -3.38 5.86
C LEU A 66 2.59 -4.55 5.77
N GLU A 67 3.28 -4.85 6.87
CA GLU A 67 4.22 -5.97 7.03
C GLU A 67 3.58 -7.18 7.76
N ASP A 68 2.25 -7.24 7.86
CA ASP A 68 1.55 -8.36 8.51
C ASP A 68 1.79 -9.70 7.81
N GLU A 69 1.79 -10.80 8.56
CA GLU A 69 1.92 -12.15 7.99
C GLU A 69 0.75 -12.49 7.04
N GLN A 70 -0.46 -12.01 7.37
CA GLN A 70 -1.68 -12.30 6.62
C GLN A 70 -1.79 -11.37 5.41
N LEU A 71 -2.03 -11.94 4.22
CA LEU A 71 -2.12 -11.17 2.98
C LEU A 71 -3.25 -10.14 3.00
N GLU A 72 -4.42 -10.53 3.48
CA GLU A 72 -5.64 -9.72 3.53
C GLU A 72 -5.46 -8.48 4.43
N VAL A 73 -4.71 -8.62 5.53
CA VAL A 73 -4.39 -7.50 6.42
C VAL A 73 -3.47 -6.52 5.69
N ARG A 74 -2.46 -7.02 4.97
CA ARG A 74 -1.54 -6.18 4.19
C ARG A 74 -2.25 -5.43 3.06
N GLU A 75 -3.10 -6.11 2.29
CA GLU A 75 -3.89 -5.49 1.22
C GLU A 75 -4.84 -4.41 1.78
N MET A 76 -5.47 -4.66 2.93
CA MET A 76 -6.31 -3.66 3.59
C MET A 76 -5.47 -2.49 4.14
N ALA A 77 -4.27 -2.75 4.67
CA ALA A 77 -3.38 -1.69 5.14
C ALA A 77 -2.95 -0.77 3.99
N ALA A 78 -2.65 -1.34 2.81
CA ALA A 78 -2.37 -0.57 1.60
C ALA A 78 -3.56 0.27 1.14
N THR A 79 -4.77 -0.30 1.20
CA THR A 79 -6.02 0.42 0.92
C THR A 79 -6.23 1.60 1.89
N THR A 80 -6.03 1.37 3.19
CA THR A 80 -6.09 2.41 4.23
C THR A 80 -5.07 3.52 3.97
N LEU A 81 -3.81 3.15 3.69
CA LEU A 81 -2.74 4.10 3.40
C LEU A 81 -3.09 4.96 2.17
N SER A 82 -3.54 4.33 1.09
CA SER A 82 -3.95 5.03 -0.14
C SER A 82 -5.05 6.05 0.14
N GLY A 83 -6.06 5.68 0.94
CA GLY A 83 -7.16 6.59 1.31
C GLY A 83 -6.69 7.77 2.16
N PHE A 84 -5.81 7.52 3.14
CA PHE A 84 -5.23 8.57 3.97
C PHE A 84 -4.32 9.53 3.21
N LEU A 85 -3.57 9.03 2.23
CA LEU A 85 -2.81 9.86 1.32
C LEU A 85 -3.73 10.69 0.41
N GLN A 86 -4.81 10.09 -0.10
CA GLN A 86 -5.75 10.75 -1.01
C GLN A 86 -6.50 11.92 -0.34
N CYS A 87 -6.91 11.77 0.91
CA CYS A 87 -7.58 12.85 1.66
C CYS A 87 -6.59 13.82 2.33
N ASN A 88 -5.29 13.73 2.02
CA ASN A 88 -4.22 14.53 2.62
C ASN A 88 -4.14 14.44 4.16
N PHE A 89 -4.68 13.37 4.75
CA PHE A 89 -4.48 13.07 6.16
C PHE A 89 -3.03 12.69 6.43
N LEU A 90 -2.45 11.91 5.52
CA LEU A 90 -1.02 11.64 5.44
C LEU A 90 -0.47 12.28 4.17
N SER A 91 0.77 12.75 4.22
CA SER A 91 1.48 13.26 3.05
C SER A 91 2.54 12.27 2.58
N ILE A 92 2.77 12.22 1.28
CA ILE A 92 3.85 11.44 0.67
C ILE A 92 5.16 12.22 0.85
N GLU A 93 5.86 11.95 1.95
CA GLU A 93 7.14 12.58 2.28
C GLU A 93 8.31 11.73 1.74
N GLY A 94 9.45 12.38 1.45
CA GLY A 94 10.67 11.70 0.98
C GLY A 94 11.13 10.50 1.84
N PRO A 95 11.08 10.58 3.18
CA PRO A 95 11.38 9.44 4.05
C PRO A 95 10.42 8.26 3.86
N MET A 96 9.13 8.51 3.63
CA MET A 96 8.13 7.46 3.39
C MET A 96 8.41 6.73 2.07
N GLN A 97 8.67 7.48 0.99
CA GLN A 97 9.05 6.89 -0.29
C GLN A 97 10.33 6.05 -0.17
N SER A 98 11.36 6.61 0.48
CA SER A 98 12.65 5.93 0.69
C SER A 98 12.50 4.64 1.49
N HIS A 99 11.61 4.63 2.49
CA HIS A 99 11.30 3.45 3.29
C HIS A 99 10.70 2.33 2.43
N PHE A 100 9.67 2.63 1.62
CA PHE A 100 9.06 1.62 0.74
C PHE A 100 10.01 1.14 -0.35
N GLU A 101 10.81 2.02 -0.94
CA GLU A 101 11.84 1.63 -1.92
C GLU A 101 12.91 0.71 -1.31
N ALA A 102 13.30 0.95 -0.05
CA ALA A 102 14.22 0.08 0.66
C ALA A 102 13.60 -1.32 0.88
N LEU A 103 12.33 -1.39 1.26
CA LEU A 103 11.60 -2.65 1.41
C LEU A 103 11.49 -3.42 0.09
N CYS A 104 11.22 -2.74 -1.03
CA CYS A 104 11.20 -3.35 -2.37
C CYS A 104 12.52 -4.04 -2.74
N LYS A 105 13.66 -3.54 -2.24
CA LYS A 105 15.00 -4.09 -2.53
C LYS A 105 15.35 -5.32 -1.68
N THR A 106 14.50 -5.73 -0.73
CA THR A 106 14.70 -6.92 0.11
C THR A 106 14.94 -8.15 -0.77
N ARG A 107 16.06 -8.86 -0.61
CA ARG A 107 16.39 -10.00 -1.50
C ARG A 107 15.51 -11.20 -1.18
N LEU A 108 14.84 -11.76 -2.20
CA LEU A 108 14.11 -13.01 -2.03
C LEU A 108 15.05 -14.22 -2.07
N PRO A 109 14.82 -15.25 -1.25
CA PRO A 109 15.56 -16.49 -1.34
C PRO A 109 15.37 -17.11 -2.73
N LYS A 110 16.46 -17.61 -3.33
CA LYS A 110 16.37 -18.38 -4.57
C LYS A 110 15.40 -19.53 -4.35
N LYS A 111 14.43 -19.71 -5.25
CA LYS A 111 13.47 -20.83 -5.23
C LYS A 111 14.27 -22.12 -4.99
N ARG A 112 14.20 -22.69 -3.78
CA ARG A 112 14.72 -24.04 -3.55
C ARG A 112 13.93 -24.94 -4.49
N LYS A 113 14.66 -25.73 -5.30
CA LYS A 113 14.07 -26.80 -6.11
C LYS A 113 13.22 -27.63 -5.13
N ARG A 114 11.90 -27.60 -5.28
CA ARG A 114 10.97 -28.27 -4.37
C ARG A 114 11.39 -29.74 -4.30
N GLU A 115 11.84 -30.21 -3.15
CA GLU A 115 11.91 -31.63 -2.89
C GLU A 115 10.47 -32.11 -2.65
N LEU A 116 10.08 -33.15 -3.39
CA LEU A 116 8.75 -33.73 -3.36
C LEU A 116 8.54 -34.44 -2.02
N GLY A 117 8.22 -33.69 -0.96
CA GLY A 117 8.02 -34.25 0.38
C GLY A 117 8.16 -33.30 1.57
N SER A 118 8.62 -32.05 1.40
CA SER A 118 8.67 -31.11 2.53
C SER A 118 7.28 -30.57 2.86
N VAL A 119 6.89 -30.65 4.14
CA VAL A 119 5.71 -29.99 4.70
C VAL A 119 5.73 -28.53 4.24
N VAL A 120 4.65 -28.09 3.60
CA VAL A 120 4.51 -26.72 3.12
C VAL A 120 4.56 -25.80 4.34
N ASP A 121 5.57 -24.94 4.45
CA ASP A 121 5.51 -23.83 5.38
C ASP A 121 4.32 -22.95 4.95
N THR A 122 3.24 -22.99 5.73
CA THR A 122 2.02 -22.20 5.49
C THR A 122 2.28 -20.70 5.62
N ILE A 123 3.39 -20.33 6.26
CA ILE A 123 3.76 -18.95 6.56
C ILE A 123 4.74 -18.45 5.48
N PRO A 124 4.43 -17.34 4.78
CA PRO A 124 5.36 -16.77 3.81
C PRO A 124 6.66 -16.34 4.49
N SER A 125 7.80 -16.48 3.81
CA SER A 125 9.08 -16.01 4.34
C SER A 125 9.00 -14.52 4.69
N GLY A 126 9.58 -14.10 5.82
CA GLY A 126 9.59 -12.69 6.23
C GLY A 126 10.15 -11.74 5.16
N ASP A 127 11.11 -12.18 4.35
CA ASP A 127 11.67 -11.41 3.23
C ASP A 127 10.66 -11.16 2.10
N LEU A 128 9.81 -12.15 1.81
CA LEU A 128 8.69 -12.00 0.88
C LEU A 128 7.65 -11.02 1.42
N VAL A 129 7.37 -11.09 2.72
CA VAL A 129 6.46 -10.16 3.39
C VAL A 129 6.95 -8.73 3.29
N ARG A 130 8.23 -8.49 3.65
CA ARG A 130 8.88 -7.18 3.56
C ARG A 130 8.89 -6.62 2.14
N ARG A 131 9.30 -7.43 1.15
CA ARG A 131 9.28 -6.98 -0.25
C ARG A 131 7.87 -6.62 -0.69
N HIS A 132 6.88 -7.46 -0.37
CA HIS A 132 5.50 -7.20 -0.72
C HIS A 132 4.95 -5.95 -0.03
N ALA A 133 5.32 -5.69 1.24
CA ALA A 133 4.95 -4.48 1.96
C ALA A 133 5.49 -3.22 1.25
N GLY A 134 6.75 -3.24 0.79
CA GLY A 134 7.32 -2.15 -0.01
C GLY A 134 6.51 -1.90 -1.29
N VAL A 135 6.20 -2.97 -2.04
CA VAL A 135 5.40 -2.88 -3.27
C VAL A 135 4.00 -2.35 -2.98
N LEU A 136 3.33 -2.84 -1.93
CA LEU A 136 2.03 -2.34 -1.50
C LEU A 136 2.07 -0.86 -1.10
N GLY A 137 3.13 -0.42 -0.44
CA GLY A 137 3.33 0.98 -0.05
C GLY A 137 3.47 1.90 -1.27
N LEU A 138 4.31 1.51 -2.24
CA LEU A 138 4.43 2.24 -3.51
C LEU A 138 3.12 2.24 -4.29
N SER A 139 2.42 1.10 -4.32
CA SER A 139 1.10 0.99 -4.92
C SER A 139 0.08 1.92 -4.27
N ALA A 140 0.08 2.03 -2.93
CA ALA A 140 -0.79 2.94 -2.20
C ALA A 140 -0.50 4.41 -2.55
N CYS A 141 0.77 4.79 -2.70
CA CYS A 141 1.13 6.14 -3.16
C CYS A 141 0.63 6.43 -4.57
N ILE A 142 0.74 5.48 -5.51
CA ILE A 142 0.25 5.69 -6.88
C ILE A 142 -1.28 5.78 -6.89
N LEU A 143 -1.96 4.89 -6.17
CA LEU A 143 -3.43 4.83 -6.14
C LEU A 143 -4.07 5.98 -5.35
N SER A 144 -3.31 6.73 -4.54
CA SER A 144 -3.82 7.87 -3.79
C SER A 144 -4.06 9.13 -4.63
N SER A 145 -3.52 9.19 -5.85
CA SER A 145 -3.73 10.29 -6.78
C SER A 145 -4.47 9.79 -8.04
N PRO A 146 -5.76 9.40 -7.94
CA PRO A 146 -6.52 9.08 -9.13
C PRO A 146 -6.78 10.37 -9.93
N TYR A 147 -6.76 10.26 -11.26
CA TYR A 147 -7.06 11.37 -12.20
C TYR A 147 -6.00 12.47 -12.25
N ASP A 148 -4.83 12.27 -11.66
CA ASP A 148 -3.71 13.21 -11.72
C ASP A 148 -2.37 12.48 -11.67
N VAL A 149 -1.35 13.04 -12.33
CA VAL A 149 0.01 12.50 -12.32
C VAL A 149 0.96 13.53 -11.70
N PRO A 150 1.16 13.49 -10.37
CA PRO A 150 2.16 14.30 -9.69
C PRO A 150 3.57 13.96 -10.14
N THR A 151 4.51 14.89 -9.94
CA THR A 151 5.91 14.78 -10.40
C THR A 151 6.67 13.56 -9.87
N TRP A 152 6.27 13.02 -8.71
CA TRP A 152 6.87 11.81 -8.12
C TRP A 152 6.32 10.50 -8.71
N MET A 153 5.13 10.52 -9.33
CA MET A 153 4.43 9.31 -9.76
C MET A 153 5.12 8.56 -10.92
N PRO A 154 5.66 9.23 -11.97
CA PRO A 154 6.34 8.54 -13.06
C PRO A 154 7.48 7.63 -12.59
N GLN A 155 8.32 8.13 -11.67
CA GLN A 155 9.42 7.34 -11.13
C GLN A 155 8.93 6.17 -10.27
N LEU A 156 7.88 6.37 -9.46
CA LEU A 156 7.30 5.28 -8.67
C LEU A 156 6.70 4.18 -9.55
N LEU A 157 6.07 4.52 -10.68
CA LEU A 157 5.57 3.54 -11.64
C LEU A 157 6.70 2.70 -12.25
N MET A 158 7.86 3.31 -12.54
CA MET A 158 9.05 2.58 -13.01
C MET A 158 9.63 1.68 -11.94
N ASN A 159 9.67 2.14 -10.69
CA ASN A 159 10.13 1.31 -9.57
C ASN A 159 9.20 0.10 -9.38
N LEU A 160 7.89 0.31 -9.52
CA LEU A 160 6.89 -0.76 -9.40
C LEU A 160 6.97 -1.78 -10.54
N SER A 161 7.21 -1.33 -11.79
CA SER A 161 7.27 -2.22 -12.94
C SER A 161 8.41 -3.24 -12.88
N ALA A 162 9.51 -2.91 -12.19
CA ALA A 162 10.61 -3.84 -11.92
C ALA A 162 10.19 -5.11 -11.17
N HIS A 163 9.01 -5.09 -10.51
CA HIS A 163 8.46 -6.20 -9.72
C HIS A 163 7.42 -7.05 -10.46
N LEU A 164 7.19 -6.84 -11.76
CA LEU A 164 6.21 -7.61 -12.53
C LEU A 164 6.54 -9.10 -12.66
N ASN A 165 7.82 -9.45 -12.56
CA ASN A 165 8.29 -10.85 -12.65
C ASN A 165 8.59 -11.45 -11.26
N ASP A 166 8.25 -10.73 -10.17
CA ASP A 166 8.43 -11.26 -8.82
C ASP A 166 7.42 -12.37 -8.52
N THR A 167 7.71 -13.18 -7.50
CA THR A 167 6.81 -14.26 -7.09
C THR A 167 5.52 -13.72 -6.47
N GLN A 168 4.43 -14.47 -6.61
CA GLN A 168 3.18 -14.20 -5.91
C GLN A 168 3.41 -14.01 -4.39
N PRO A 169 2.69 -13.07 -3.74
CA PRO A 169 1.59 -12.25 -4.27
C PRO A 169 2.01 -10.96 -5.01
N ILE A 170 3.32 -10.66 -5.09
CA ILE A 170 3.85 -9.36 -5.55
C ILE A 170 3.42 -9.04 -6.99
N GLU A 171 3.62 -9.98 -7.92
CA GLU A 171 3.24 -9.80 -9.33
C GLU A 171 1.76 -9.41 -9.47
N MET A 172 0.86 -10.07 -8.73
CA MET A 172 -0.57 -9.77 -8.80
C MET A 172 -0.88 -8.36 -8.29
N THR A 173 -0.24 -7.94 -7.20
CA THR A 173 -0.37 -6.58 -6.65
C THR A 173 0.06 -5.53 -7.69
N VAL A 174 1.23 -5.72 -8.32
CA VAL A 174 1.71 -4.80 -9.36
C VAL A 174 0.74 -4.71 -10.54
N LYS A 175 0.29 -5.86 -11.06
CA LYS A 175 -0.69 -5.89 -12.17
C LYS A 175 -2.00 -5.19 -11.82
N LYS A 176 -2.55 -5.44 -10.62
CA LYS A 176 -3.76 -4.75 -10.12
C LYS A 176 -3.55 -3.24 -10.02
N THR A 177 -2.41 -2.79 -9.51
CA THR A 177 -2.08 -1.37 -9.40
C THR A 177 -1.97 -0.71 -10.77
N LEU A 178 -1.22 -1.28 -11.71
CA LEU A 178 -1.06 -0.73 -13.06
C LEU A 178 -2.40 -0.71 -13.82
N SER A 179 -3.21 -1.76 -13.67
CA SER A 179 -4.56 -1.81 -14.25
C SER A 179 -5.47 -0.72 -13.70
N ASN A 180 -5.42 -0.47 -12.38
CA ASN A 180 -6.21 0.60 -11.76
C ASN A 180 -5.72 1.99 -12.17
N PHE A 181 -4.40 2.20 -12.21
CA PHE A 181 -3.80 3.43 -12.71
C PHE A 181 -4.26 3.73 -14.14
N ARG A 182 -4.15 2.76 -15.06
CA ARG A 182 -4.61 2.90 -16.44
C ARG A 182 -6.10 3.27 -16.50
N ARG A 183 -6.93 2.60 -15.70
CA ARG A 183 -8.37 2.83 -15.68
C ARG A 183 -8.73 4.25 -15.25
N THR A 184 -8.05 4.81 -14.25
CA THR A 184 -8.38 6.15 -13.72
C THR A 184 -7.72 7.30 -14.49
N HIS A 185 -6.67 7.05 -15.29
CA HIS A 185 -5.94 8.08 -16.03
C HIS A 185 -6.22 8.04 -17.54
N HIS A 186 -7.16 7.21 -18.00
CA HIS A 186 -7.42 7.02 -19.42
C HIS A 186 -7.99 8.27 -20.10
N ASP A 187 -8.98 8.91 -19.47
CA ASP A 187 -9.75 9.98 -20.10
C ASP A 187 -8.88 11.21 -20.42
N ASN A 188 -7.98 11.58 -19.51
CA ASN A 188 -7.07 12.72 -19.67
C ASN A 188 -5.63 12.29 -20.03
N TRP A 189 -5.46 11.11 -20.64
CA TRP A 189 -4.12 10.56 -20.90
C TRP A 189 -3.21 11.47 -21.74
N GLN A 190 -3.76 12.29 -22.64
CA GLN A 190 -2.97 13.23 -23.46
C GLN A 190 -2.24 14.30 -22.64
N GLU A 191 -2.79 14.67 -21.48
CA GLU A 191 -2.16 15.58 -20.53
C GLU A 191 -1.23 14.80 -19.61
N HIS A 192 -1.72 13.71 -19.01
CA HIS A 192 -0.94 12.90 -18.08
C HIS A 192 0.36 12.36 -18.67
N LYS A 193 0.37 11.95 -19.94
CA LYS A 193 1.57 11.43 -20.60
C LYS A 193 2.71 12.46 -20.67
N GLN A 194 2.41 13.77 -20.58
CA GLN A 194 3.42 14.83 -20.62
C GLN A 194 4.28 14.88 -19.36
N GLN A 195 3.84 14.25 -18.27
CA GLN A 195 4.61 14.10 -17.03
C GLN A 195 5.66 12.99 -17.13
N PHE A 196 5.63 12.19 -18.19
CA PHE A 196 6.55 11.08 -18.42
C PHE A 196 7.57 11.43 -19.48
N THR A 197 8.77 10.87 -19.33
CA THR A 197 9.77 10.85 -20.41
C THR A 197 9.39 9.83 -21.49
N ASP A 198 9.93 9.98 -22.70
CA ASP A 198 9.69 9.04 -23.80
C ASP A 198 10.07 7.60 -23.42
N ASP A 199 11.19 7.41 -22.71
CA ASP A 199 11.63 6.10 -22.22
C ASP A 199 10.62 5.49 -21.24
N GLN A 200 10.06 6.29 -20.33
CA GLN A 200 9.04 5.83 -19.39
C GLN A 200 7.74 5.47 -20.10
N LEU A 201 7.35 6.21 -21.14
CA LEU A 201 6.16 5.93 -21.94
C LEU A 201 6.29 4.64 -22.74
N LEU A 202 7.49 4.33 -23.25
CA LEU A 202 7.77 3.06 -23.91
C LEU A 202 7.56 1.89 -22.93
N VAL A 203 8.15 1.98 -21.73
CA VAL A 203 7.94 0.98 -20.68
C VAL A 203 6.44 0.85 -20.36
N LEU A 204 5.73 1.96 -20.10
CA LEU A 204 4.30 1.89 -19.77
C LEU A 204 3.45 1.28 -20.88
N THR A 205 3.79 1.52 -22.15
CA THR A 205 3.05 0.95 -23.28
C THR A 205 3.14 -0.58 -23.25
N ASP A 206 4.32 -1.13 -23.07
CA ASP A 206 4.50 -2.59 -22.98
C ASP A 206 3.73 -3.20 -21.79
N LEU A 207 3.65 -2.47 -20.67
CA LEU A 207 3.02 -2.95 -19.45
C LEU A 207 1.50 -2.84 -19.45
N LEU A 208 0.97 -1.80 -20.09
CA LEU A 208 -0.45 -1.48 -20.09
C LEU A 208 -1.22 -2.17 -21.21
N VAL A 209 -0.57 -2.85 -22.16
CA VAL A 209 -1.21 -3.46 -23.33
C VAL A 209 -1.90 -4.81 -23.03
N SER A 210 -1.64 -5.50 -21.91
CA SER A 210 -2.20 -6.86 -21.68
C SER A 210 -3.39 -6.92 -20.71
N PRO A 211 -4.60 -7.22 -21.19
CA PRO A 211 -5.60 -7.96 -20.42
C PRO A 211 -5.18 -9.43 -20.29
N CYS A 212 -5.40 -10.04 -19.12
CA CYS A 212 -5.07 -11.43 -18.80
C CYS A 212 -5.77 -12.52 -19.67
N TYR A 213 -6.51 -12.13 -20.71
CA TYR A 213 -7.27 -13.03 -21.59
C TYR A 213 -6.63 -13.19 -22.99
N TYR A 214 -5.49 -12.56 -23.26
CA TYR A 214 -4.76 -12.62 -24.54
C TYR A 214 -3.41 -13.35 -24.43
N ALA A 215 -3.37 -14.49 -23.73
CA ALA A 215 -2.23 -15.42 -23.74
C ALA A 215 -2.69 -16.83 -24.12
#